data_AF-A0A975J5U0-F1
#
_entry.id   AF-A0A975J5U0-F1
#
_cell.length_a   1.000
_cell.length_b   1.000
_cell.length_c   1.000
_cell.angle_alpha   90.00
_cell.angle_beta   90.00
_cell.angle_gamma   90.00
#
_symmetry.space_group_name_H-M   'P 1'
#
loop_
_entity.id
_entity.type
_entity.pdbx_description
1 polymer ?
#
loop_
_entity_poly.entity_id
_entity_poly.type
_entity_poly.pdbx_seq_one_letter_code
_entity_poly.pdbx_strand_id
1 'polypeptide(L)'
;MEFRIIKSPSKSTIDILMKRLGTGASKDLNCIDAIGLVQGRMIDMICAADIAEKAVGVTVSDIRGSCPQNMIMIAIFGDTASVESAISEIKCNLEKEKAIC
;
A
#
# COMPACT_ATOMS: atom_id res chain seq x y z
N MET A 1 -2.86 -6.00 -11.21
CA MET A 1 -2.90 -5.12 -10.03
C MET A 1 -2.92 -3.67 -10.49
N GLU A 2 -3.63 -2.82 -9.77
CA GLU A 2 -3.66 -1.37 -9.96
C GLU A 2 -2.77 -0.69 -8.94
N PHE A 3 -2.10 0.38 -9.36
CA PHE A 3 -1.15 1.15 -8.55
C PHE A 3 -1.47 2.64 -8.66
N ARG A 4 -1.45 3.36 -7.54
CA ARG A 4 -1.51 4.83 -7.50
C ARG A 4 -0.52 5.35 -6.44
N ILE A 5 0.07 6.51 -6.71
CA ILE A 5 0.91 7.21 -5.75
C ILE A 5 0.30 8.59 -5.52
N ILE A 6 0.09 8.93 -4.25
CA ILE A 6 -0.35 10.25 -3.83
C ILE A 6 0.85 10.90 -3.13
N LYS A 7 1.45 11.91 -3.78
CA LYS A 7 2.51 12.74 -3.18
C LYS A 7 1.87 13.90 -2.42
N SER A 8 2.45 14.24 -1.27
CA SER A 8 1.96 15.28 -0.36
C SER A 8 0.44 15.20 -0.14
N PRO A 9 -0.07 14.05 0.35
CA PRO A 9 -1.50 13.84 0.49
C PRO A 9 -2.14 14.92 1.36
N SER A 10 -3.31 15.40 0.94
CA SER A 10 -4.07 16.37 1.75
C SER A 10 -4.47 15.74 3.08
N LYS A 11 -4.62 16.56 4.13
CA LYS A 11 -5.06 16.09 5.45
C LYS A 11 -6.36 15.30 5.38
N SER A 12 -7.34 15.77 4.59
CA SER A 12 -8.62 15.06 4.41
C SER A 12 -8.45 13.71 3.71
N THR A 13 -7.50 13.57 2.79
CA THR A 13 -7.16 12.28 2.16
C THR A 13 -6.62 11.29 3.19
N ILE A 14 -5.70 11.75 4.05
CA ILE A 14 -5.16 10.95 5.16
C ILE A 14 -6.31 10.53 6.09
N ASP A 15 -7.16 11.47 6.52
CA ASP A 15 -8.29 11.20 7.41
C ASP A 15 -9.27 10.15 6.85
N ILE A 16 -9.51 10.16 5.53
CA ILE A 16 -10.34 9.17 4.85
C ILE A 16 -9.70 7.78 4.92
N LEU A 17 -8.38 7.69 4.68
CA LEU A 17 -7.64 6.43 4.74
C LEU A 17 -7.58 5.89 6.17
N MET A 18 -7.31 6.75 7.16
CA MET A 18 -7.23 6.36 8.57
C MET A 18 -8.53 5.69 9.07
N LYS A 19 -9.69 6.16 8.62
CA LYS A 19 -11.00 5.57 8.96
C LYS A 19 -11.21 4.17 8.39
N ARG A 20 -10.39 3.76 7.42
CA ARG A 20 -10.48 2.48 6.71
C ARG A 20 -9.36 1.51 7.09
N LEU A 21 -8.39 1.93 7.90
CA LEU A 21 -7.32 1.06 8.37
C LEU A 21 -7.88 -0.03 9.30
N GLY A 22 -7.30 -1.23 9.22
CA GLY A 22 -7.60 -2.31 10.14
C GLY A 22 -7.21 -2.01 11.59
N THR A 23 -7.82 -2.73 12.54
CA THR A 23 -7.40 -2.75 13.95
C THR A 23 -5.95 -3.21 14.05
N GLY A 24 -5.06 -2.35 14.56
CA GLY A 24 -3.64 -2.66 14.75
C GLY A 24 -2.67 -1.74 13.99
N ALA A 25 -3.15 -0.91 13.06
CA ALA A 25 -2.32 0.12 12.44
C ALA A 25 -1.89 1.15 13.51
N SER A 26 -0.60 1.22 13.80
CA SER A 26 -0.05 2.20 14.74
C SER A 26 -0.30 3.61 14.20
N LYS A 27 -0.76 4.51 15.08
CA LYS A 27 -1.08 5.91 14.75
C LYS A 27 0.15 6.79 14.52
N ASP A 28 1.34 6.21 14.50
CA ASP A 28 2.60 6.94 14.34
C ASP A 28 2.87 7.22 12.85
N LEU A 29 1.94 7.95 12.23
CA LEU A 29 2.05 8.45 10.87
C LEU A 29 2.44 9.93 10.87
N ASN A 30 3.34 10.29 11.77
CA ASN A 30 3.91 11.63 11.80
C ASN A 30 4.80 11.80 10.57
N CYS A 31 4.41 12.73 9.69
CA CYS A 31 5.09 13.11 8.46
C CYS A 31 5.09 12.05 7.34
N ILE A 32 3.91 11.73 6.81
CA ILE A 32 3.80 11.01 5.53
C ILE A 32 4.01 11.99 4.38
N ASP A 33 5.05 11.79 3.57
CA ASP A 33 5.23 12.57 2.33
C ASP A 33 4.53 11.93 1.14
N ALA A 34 4.35 10.61 1.13
CA ALA A 34 3.67 9.89 0.06
C ALA A 34 2.89 8.66 0.53
N ILE A 35 1.85 8.33 -0.23
CA ILE A 35 1.04 7.13 -0.04
C ILE A 35 0.98 6.34 -1.34
N GLY A 36 1.45 5.10 -1.29
CA GLY A 36 1.25 4.11 -2.33
C GLY A 36 -0.05 3.34 -2.09
N LEU A 37 -0.93 3.29 -3.09
CA LEU A 37 -2.14 2.48 -3.05
C LEU A 37 -2.02 1.35 -4.05
N VAL A 38 -2.26 0.12 -3.58
CA VAL A 38 -2.16 -1.09 -4.38
C VAL A 38 -3.43 -1.90 -4.22
N GLN A 39 -4.06 -2.25 -5.34
CA GLN A 39 -5.30 -3.04 -5.37
C GLN A 39 -5.19 -4.20 -6.37
N GLY A 40 -5.77 -5.34 -6.03
CA GLY A 40 -5.77 -6.52 -6.87
C GLY A 40 -6.53 -7.68 -6.25
N ARG A 41 -6.20 -8.91 -6.66
CA ARG A 41 -6.79 -10.12 -6.07
C ARG A 41 -6.23 -10.31 -4.66
N MET A 42 -6.98 -10.98 -3.79
CA MET A 42 -6.58 -11.24 -2.40
C MET A 42 -5.17 -11.82 -2.29
N ILE A 43 -4.86 -12.87 -3.05
CA ILE A 43 -3.53 -13.50 -3.04
C ILE A 43 -2.42 -12.51 -3.45
N ASP A 44 -2.67 -11.71 -4.49
CA ASP A 44 -1.71 -10.71 -4.97
C ASP A 44 -1.44 -9.65 -3.90
N MET A 45 -2.46 -9.27 -3.10
CA MET A 45 -2.31 -8.29 -2.03
C MET A 45 -1.47 -8.80 -0.87
N ILE A 46 -1.61 -10.08 -0.50
CA ILE A 46 -0.78 -10.68 0.55
C ILE A 46 0.69 -10.71 0.11
N CYS A 47 0.97 -11.11 -1.13
CA CYS A 47 2.33 -11.09 -1.67
C CYS A 47 2.89 -9.67 -1.78
N ALA A 48 2.09 -8.72 -2.28
CA ALA A 48 2.52 -7.33 -2.40
C ALA A 48 2.79 -6.67 -1.03
N ALA A 49 2.01 -7.01 -0.01
CA ALA A 49 2.24 -6.53 1.35
C ALA A 49 3.58 -7.01 1.90
N ASP A 50 3.89 -8.30 1.75
CA ASP A 50 5.18 -8.87 2.19
C ASP A 50 6.37 -8.26 1.43
N ILE A 51 6.24 -8.01 0.13
CA ILE A 51 7.28 -7.32 -0.66
C ILE A 51 7.47 -5.89 -0.15
N ALA A 52 6.39 -5.13 0.05
CA ALA A 52 6.49 -3.74 0.49
C ALA A 52 7.00 -3.59 1.93
N GLU A 53 6.60 -4.47 2.85
CA GLU A 53 7.02 -4.41 4.26
C GLU A 53 8.53 -4.63 4.43
N LYS A 54 9.19 -5.29 3.47
CA LYS A 54 10.65 -5.47 3.43
C LYS A 54 11.39 -4.20 2.97
N ALA A 55 10.71 -3.24 2.37
CA ALA A 55 11.31 -1.98 1.97
C ALA A 55 11.58 -1.10 3.21
N VAL A 56 12.77 -0.49 3.25
CA VAL A 56 13.14 0.41 4.34
C VAL A 56 12.34 1.71 4.24
N GLY A 57 11.87 2.24 5.37
CA GLY A 57 11.26 3.57 5.44
C GLY A 57 9.79 3.61 5.01
N VAL A 58 9.14 2.46 4.88
CA VAL A 58 7.70 2.37 4.65
C VAL A 58 6.96 1.64 5.77
N THR A 59 5.66 1.91 5.87
CA THR A 59 4.72 1.14 6.69
C THR A 59 3.59 0.68 5.80
N VAL A 60 3.27 -0.62 5.82
CA VAL A 60 2.17 -1.18 5.04
C VAL A 60 0.95 -1.39 5.93
N SER A 61 -0.25 -1.11 5.41
CA SER A 61 -1.49 -1.38 6.13
C SER A 61 -2.62 -1.79 5.20
N ASP A 62 -3.51 -2.66 5.68
CA ASP A 62 -4.74 -3.02 4.96
C ASP A 62 -5.76 -1.88 4.99
N ILE A 63 -6.41 -1.66 3.87
CA ILE A 63 -7.52 -0.72 3.71
C ILE A 63 -8.79 -1.53 3.52
N ARG A 64 -9.68 -1.45 4.51
CA ARG A 64 -10.95 -2.16 4.53
C ARG A 64 -12.03 -1.35 3.82
N GLY A 65 -12.71 -1.99 2.87
CA GLY A 65 -13.92 -1.46 2.27
C GLY A 65 -15.13 -1.54 3.23
N SER A 66 -16.21 -0.84 2.88
CA SER A 66 -17.45 -0.87 3.66
C SER A 66 -18.19 -2.22 3.58
N CYS A 67 -17.95 -3.00 2.53
CA CYS A 67 -18.45 -4.37 2.40
C CYS A 67 -17.29 -5.34 2.61
N PRO A 68 -17.36 -6.26 3.60
CA PRO A 68 -16.25 -7.15 3.94
C PRO A 68 -15.88 -8.15 2.83
N GLN A 69 -16.76 -8.33 1.84
CA GLN A 69 -16.60 -9.37 0.83
C GLN A 69 -15.65 -8.99 -0.32
N ASN A 70 -15.38 -7.71 -0.56
CA ASN A 70 -14.50 -7.28 -1.66
C ASN A 70 -14.05 -5.83 -1.48
N MET A 71 -12.91 -5.62 -0.83
CA MET A 71 -11.96 -4.54 -1.14
C MET A 71 -10.72 -4.75 -0.28
N ILE A 72 -9.74 -5.47 -0.84
CA ILE A 72 -8.41 -5.61 -0.24
C ILE A 72 -7.51 -4.73 -1.06
N MET A 73 -7.29 -3.54 -0.52
CA MET A 73 -6.27 -2.61 -0.98
C MET A 73 -5.27 -2.51 0.15
N ILE A 74 -3.99 -2.37 -0.17
CA ILE A 74 -2.98 -2.00 0.82
C ILE A 74 -2.56 -0.56 0.58
N ALA A 75 -2.28 0.15 1.67
CA ALA A 75 -1.66 1.45 1.67
C ALA A 75 -0.21 1.30 2.16
N ILE A 76 0.72 1.94 1.46
CA ILE A 76 2.15 1.98 1.76
C ILE A 76 2.47 3.43 2.09
N PHE A 77 2.76 3.72 3.35
CA PHE A 77 3.06 5.05 3.87
C PHE A 77 4.56 5.23 3.99
N GLY A 78 5.10 6.40 3.62
CA GLY A 78 6.52 6.71 3.80
C GLY A 78 6.92 8.02 3.13
N ASP A 79 8.23 8.22 2.98
CA ASP A 79 8.74 9.28 2.10
C ASP A 79 8.47 8.95 0.62
N THR A 80 8.57 9.95 -0.25
CA THR A 80 8.27 9.75 -1.69
C THR A 80 9.16 8.69 -2.35
N ALA A 81 10.45 8.67 -2.04
CA ALA A 81 11.40 7.77 -2.68
C ALA A 81 11.20 6.32 -2.20
N SER A 82 11.00 6.14 -0.89
CA SER A 82 10.74 4.84 -0.27
C SER A 82 9.44 4.22 -0.81
N VAL A 83 8.37 5.01 -0.95
CA VAL A 83 7.09 4.55 -1.53
C VAL A 83 7.24 4.18 -3.02
N GLU A 84 7.93 5.01 -3.82
CA GLU A 84 8.16 4.71 -5.23
C GLU A 84 8.98 3.44 -5.42
N SER A 85 10.03 3.26 -4.59
CA SER A 85 10.87 2.06 -4.60
C SER A 85 10.06 0.80 -4.27
N ALA A 86 9.27 0.84 -3.20
CA ALA A 86 8.42 -0.29 -2.80
C ALA A 86 7.42 -0.69 -3.91
N ILE A 87 6.79 0.29 -4.56
CA ILE A 87 5.88 0.02 -5.68
C ILE A 87 6.61 -0.55 -6.90
N SER A 88 7.82 -0.05 -7.21
CA SER A 88 8.65 -0.58 -8.29
C SER A 88 8.99 -2.05 -8.06
N GLU A 89 9.33 -2.42 -6.82
CA GLU A 89 9.68 -3.79 -6.46
C GLU A 89 8.49 -4.75 -6.57
N ILE A 90 7.29 -4.31 -6.17
CA ILE A 90 6.05 -5.09 -6.40
C ILE A 90 5.82 -5.32 -7.91
N LYS A 91 5.98 -4.28 -8.73
CA LYS A 91 5.81 -4.38 -10.19
C LYS A 91 6.82 -5.35 -10.83
N CYS A 92 8.10 -5.25 -10.42
CA CYS A 92 9.15 -6.14 -10.92
C CYS A 92 8.87 -7.60 -10.58
N ASN A 93 8.38 -7.90 -9.37
CA ASN A 93 8.01 -9.27 -8.99
C ASN A 93 6.83 -9.80 -9.81
N LEU A 94 5.80 -8.98 -10.08
CA LEU A 94 4.69 -9.36 -10.96
C LEU A 94 5.12 -9.68 -12.39
N GLU A 95 6.10 -8.95 -12.92
CA GLU A 95 6.64 -9.23 -14.25
C GLU A 95 7.41 -10.55 -14.29
N LYS A 96 8.20 -10.84 -13.24
CA LYS A 96 8.88 -12.13 -13.09
C LYS A 96 7.89 -13.30 -13.02
N GLU A 97 6.81 -13.16 -12.26
CA GLU A 97 5.76 -14.20 -12.18
C GLU A 97 5.10 -14.48 -13.53
N LYS A 98 4.82 -13.43 -14.32
CA LYS A 98 4.28 -13.59 -15.68
C LYS A 98 5.26 -14.25 -16.64
N ALA A 99 6.56 -14.06 -16.46
CA ALA A 99 7.59 -14.68 -17.30
C ALA A 99 7.80 -16.18 -16.99
N ILE A 100 7.27 -16.67 -15.86
CA ILE A 100 7.37 -18.06 -15.42
C ILE A 100 6.15 -18.89 -15.91
N CYS A 101 5.12 -18.24 -16.47
CA CYS A 101 3.90 -18.87 -16.97
C CYS A 101 3.83 -18.91 -18.50
#